data_AF-A0A2V4WS87-F1
#
_entry.id   AF-A0A2V4WS87-F1
#
_cell.length_a   1.000
_cell.length_b   1.000
_cell.length_c   1.000
_cell.angle_alpha   90.00
_cell.angle_beta   90.00
_cell.angle_gamma   90.00
#
_symmetry.space_group_name_H-M   'P 1'
#
loop_
_entity.id
_entity.type
_entity.pdbx_description
1 polymer ?
#
loop_
_entity_poly.entity_id
_entity_poly.type
_entity_poly.pdbx_seq_one_letter_code
_entity_poly.pdbx_strand_id
1 'polypeptide(L)'
;MLQHLFGYIQAKPVFSVIYTAICTIVIWLYKEFKMMKEKDTQNKLNRVQRKLDAHIKVEAAIARYQARPDGSGNLENLFEKLGECGSSFSEDIRKLIQGFYLRRDRESLATVMVLIQAEISRVDKQRNMLDSREVTGDAFDSVFKIFNPLKPILIIFAIFFTVLWFVSLAILENNIWDRVYLGTSFITVSLSIMFIFAISVVWMEGELVIREKWDTFLKLSMILSPLIMLLDWKLSILSLLAQIVAGIIIGKKLKSRIVVI
;
A
#
# COMPACT_ATOMS: atom_id res chain seq x y z
N MET A 1 -11.96 22.37 31.24
CA MET A 1 -12.30 20.96 30.91
C MET A 1 -11.15 19.98 31.18
N LEU A 2 -9.94 20.19 30.63
CA LEU A 2 -8.77 19.32 30.86
C LEU A 2 -8.38 19.14 32.35
N GLN A 3 -8.47 20.20 33.15
CA GLN A 3 -8.19 20.14 34.60
C GLN A 3 -9.20 19.29 35.39
N HIS A 4 -10.48 19.29 34.99
CA HIS A 4 -11.48 18.40 35.59
C HIS A 4 -11.24 16.93 35.24
N LEU A 5 -10.75 16.68 34.01
CA LEU A 5 -10.38 15.34 33.55
C LEU A 5 -9.18 14.79 34.33
N PHE A 6 -8.16 15.64 34.57
CA PHE A 6 -7.02 15.32 35.45
C PHE A 6 -7.44 15.06 36.90
N GLY A 7 -8.34 15.88 37.46
CA GLY A 7 -8.86 15.68 38.81
C GLY A 7 -9.64 14.36 38.95
N TYR A 8 -10.40 13.96 37.93
CA TYR A 8 -11.14 12.69 37.92
C TYR A 8 -10.22 11.47 37.78
N ILE A 9 -9.12 11.59 37.02
CA ILE A 9 -8.07 10.58 36.91
C ILE A 9 -7.34 10.37 38.24
N GLN A 10 -7.08 11.46 38.98
CA GLN A 10 -6.46 11.40 40.31
C GLN A 10 -7.38 10.80 41.38
N ALA A 11 -8.69 11.02 41.28
CA ALA A 11 -9.68 10.56 42.26
C ALA A 11 -9.96 9.04 42.22
N LYS A 12 -9.61 8.34 41.13
CA LYS A 12 -9.77 6.89 41.01
C LYS A 12 -8.50 6.23 40.43
N PRO A 13 -7.64 5.61 41.28
CA PRO A 13 -6.32 5.12 40.85
C PRO A 13 -6.40 4.07 39.72
N VAL A 14 -7.48 3.28 39.66
CA VAL A 14 -7.71 2.30 38.60
C VAL A 14 -7.82 2.95 37.22
N PHE A 15 -8.49 4.11 37.11
CA PHE A 15 -8.63 4.81 35.82
C PHE A 15 -7.31 5.45 35.38
N SER A 16 -6.49 5.93 36.32
CA SER A 16 -5.15 6.45 36.03
C SER A 16 -4.22 5.36 35.46
N VAL A 17 -4.26 4.15 36.03
CA VAL A 17 -3.47 3.02 35.53
C VAL A 17 -3.91 2.60 34.13
N ILE A 18 -5.23 2.49 33.89
CA ILE A 18 -5.77 2.12 32.56
C ILE A 18 -5.38 3.18 31.52
N TYR A 19 -5.55 4.46 31.84
CA TYR A 19 -5.20 5.55 30.93
C TYR A 19 -3.70 5.55 30.61
N THR A 20 -2.85 5.38 31.62
CA THR A 20 -1.39 5.32 31.44
C THR A 20 -0.99 4.13 30.57
N ALA A 21 -1.61 2.97 30.76
CA ALA A 21 -1.37 1.78 29.93
C ALA A 21 -1.77 2.02 28.46
N ILE A 22 -2.95 2.60 28.21
CA ILE A 22 -3.41 2.93 26.85
C ILE A 22 -2.45 3.92 26.19
N CYS A 23 -2.08 5.01 26.88
CA CYS A 23 -1.14 5.99 26.34
C CYS A 23 0.22 5.36 26.01
N THR A 24 0.72 4.49 26.88
CA THR A 24 2.00 3.79 26.65
C THR A 24 1.93 2.90 25.41
N ILE A 25 0.84 2.14 25.24
CA ILE A 25 0.61 1.29 24.05
C ILE A 25 0.53 2.14 22.78
N VAL A 26 -0.20 3.27 22.80
CA VAL A 26 -0.32 4.18 21.65
C VAL A 26 1.04 4.74 21.24
N ILE A 27 1.84 5.21 22.21
CA ILE A 27 3.18 5.76 21.95
C ILE A 27 4.10 4.67 21.39
N TRP A 28 4.04 3.46 21.95
CA TRP A 28 4.83 2.33 21.48
C TRP A 28 4.46 1.93 20.05
N LEU A 29 3.17 1.75 19.75
CA LEU A 29 2.68 1.45 18.40
C LEU A 29 3.07 2.54 17.41
N TYR A 30 2.96 3.82 17.80
CA TYR A 30 3.36 4.93 16.95
C TYR A 30 4.83 4.85 16.57
N LYS A 31 5.71 4.59 17.55
CA LYS A 31 7.14 4.44 17.32
C LYS A 31 7.42 3.26 16.38
N GLU A 32 6.77 2.13 16.61
CA GLU A 32 6.94 0.92 15.81
C GLU A 32 6.50 1.14 14.35
N PHE A 33 5.30 1.67 14.12
CA PHE A 33 4.80 1.96 12.77
C PHE A 33 5.64 3.01 12.04
N LYS A 34 6.15 4.01 12.76
CA LYS A 34 7.10 4.99 12.20
C LYS A 34 8.37 4.29 11.71
N MET A 35 8.98 3.47 12.56
CA MET A 35 10.20 2.73 12.22
C MET A 35 9.99 1.79 11.03
N MET A 36 8.85 1.08 10.98
CA MET A 36 8.51 0.21 9.84
C MET A 36 8.39 1.00 8.53
N LYS A 37 7.74 2.16 8.53
CA LYS A 37 7.60 2.99 7.33
C LYS A 37 8.94 3.56 6.85
N GLU A 38 9.78 4.00 7.77
CA GLU A 38 11.12 4.49 7.46
C GLU A 38 11.98 3.38 6.85
N LYS A 39 11.96 2.19 7.45
CA LYS A 39 12.65 1.02 6.92
C LYS A 39 12.13 0.58 5.54
N ASP A 40 10.81 0.61 5.33
CA ASP A 40 10.22 0.29 4.02
C ASP A 40 10.62 1.32 2.95
N THR A 41 10.64 2.61 3.29
CA THR A 41 11.08 3.69 2.39
C THR A 41 12.55 3.53 2.02
N GLN A 42 13.42 3.31 3.01
CA GLN A 42 14.84 3.03 2.78
C GLN A 42 15.05 1.75 1.95
N ASN A 43 14.27 0.70 2.20
CA ASN A 43 14.33 -0.52 1.40
C ASN A 43 13.90 -0.29 -0.06
N LYS A 44 12.85 0.50 -0.29
CA LYS A 44 12.41 0.90 -1.63
C LYS A 44 13.49 1.72 -2.34
N LEU A 45 14.05 2.72 -1.67
CA LEU A 45 15.15 3.53 -2.20
C LEU A 45 16.36 2.65 -2.55
N ASN A 46 16.77 1.76 -1.65
CA ASN A 46 17.87 0.82 -1.88
C ASN A 46 17.61 -0.12 -3.07
N ARG A 47 16.36 -0.57 -3.26
CA ARG A 47 15.98 -1.39 -4.41
C ARG A 47 16.06 -0.60 -5.72
N VAL A 48 15.54 0.62 -5.73
CA VAL A 48 15.60 1.52 -6.89
C VAL A 48 17.05 1.88 -7.23
N GLN A 49 17.87 2.20 -6.23
CA GLN A 49 19.30 2.49 -6.39
C GLN A 49 20.06 1.29 -6.96
N ARG A 50 19.87 0.09 -6.40
CA ARG A 50 20.50 -1.13 -6.93
C ARG A 50 20.10 -1.40 -8.37
N LYS A 51 18.83 -1.16 -8.73
CA LYS A 51 18.36 -1.29 -10.11
C LYS A 51 19.07 -0.26 -11.01
N LEU A 52 19.14 1.00 -10.58
CA LEU A 52 19.81 2.07 -11.32
C LEU A 52 21.30 1.74 -11.55
N ASP A 53 22.03 1.37 -10.50
CA ASP A 53 23.45 1.01 -10.57
C ASP A 53 23.70 -0.18 -11.52
N ALA A 54 22.80 -1.17 -11.52
CA ALA A 54 22.86 -2.31 -12.43
C ALA A 54 22.70 -1.87 -13.90
N HIS A 55 21.73 -1.02 -14.20
CA HIS A 55 21.47 -0.56 -15.57
C HIS A 55 22.61 0.35 -16.08
N ILE A 56 23.16 1.22 -15.22
CA ILE A 56 24.33 2.06 -15.53
C ILE A 56 25.57 1.21 -15.83
N LYS A 57 25.82 0.14 -15.06
CA LYS A 57 26.93 -0.78 -15.33
C LYS A 57 26.81 -1.45 -16.70
N VAL A 58 25.59 -1.83 -17.09
CA VAL A 58 25.32 -2.45 -18.39
C VAL A 58 25.49 -1.43 -19.51
N GLU A 59 24.97 -0.21 -19.35
CA GLU A 59 25.17 0.89 -20.31
C GLU A 59 26.67 1.14 -20.53
N ALA A 60 27.45 1.24 -19.46
CA ALA A 60 28.90 1.43 -19.52
C ALA A 60 29.60 0.24 -20.22
N ALA A 61 29.16 -0.99 -19.98
CA ALA A 61 29.70 -2.18 -20.64
C ALA A 61 29.40 -2.18 -22.15
N ILE A 62 28.17 -1.81 -22.53
CA ILE A 62 27.77 -1.69 -23.94
C ILE A 62 28.58 -0.59 -24.64
N ALA A 63 28.68 0.59 -24.04
CA ALA A 63 29.44 1.71 -24.59
C ALA A 63 30.93 1.36 -24.77
N ARG A 64 31.54 0.66 -23.80
CA ARG A 64 32.93 0.17 -23.90
C ARG A 64 33.11 -0.81 -25.04
N TYR A 65 32.20 -1.77 -25.20
CA TYR A 65 32.26 -2.74 -26.29
C TYR A 65 32.06 -2.09 -27.67
N GLN A 66 31.12 -1.15 -27.79
CA GLN A 66 30.89 -0.41 -29.03
C GLN A 66 32.08 0.47 -29.43
N ALA A 67 32.73 1.13 -28.46
CA ALA A 67 33.89 1.99 -28.70
C ALA A 67 35.15 1.19 -29.08
N ARG A 68 35.36 0.02 -28.47
CA ARG A 68 36.53 -0.85 -28.73
C ARG A 68 36.12 -2.33 -28.72
N PRO A 69 35.58 -2.83 -29.84
CA PRO A 69 35.10 -4.21 -29.94
C PRO A 69 36.23 -5.24 -29.86
N ASP A 70 37.43 -4.88 -30.31
CA ASP A 70 38.61 -5.76 -30.33
C ASP A 70 39.44 -5.68 -29.03
N GLY A 71 38.96 -4.95 -28.04
CA GLY A 71 39.62 -4.86 -26.73
C GLY A 71 39.55 -6.20 -25.99
N SER A 72 40.70 -6.69 -25.53
CA SER A 72 40.80 -7.91 -24.72
C SER A 72 39.87 -7.82 -23.50
N GLY A 73 38.94 -8.76 -23.36
CA GLY A 73 38.03 -8.86 -22.21
C GLY A 73 36.78 -7.96 -22.28
N ASN A 74 36.61 -7.11 -23.30
CA ASN A 74 35.43 -6.23 -23.39
C ASN A 74 34.13 -7.02 -23.65
N LEU A 75 34.20 -8.05 -24.48
CA LEU A 75 33.06 -8.94 -24.75
C LEU A 75 32.68 -9.77 -23.52
N GLU A 76 33.69 -10.26 -22.78
CA GLU A 76 33.50 -11.04 -21.56
C GLU A 76 32.86 -10.20 -20.45
N ASN A 77 33.39 -8.99 -20.22
CA ASN A 77 32.79 -8.03 -19.29
C ASN A 77 31.36 -7.64 -19.70
N LEU A 78 31.06 -7.52 -21.01
CA LEU A 78 29.70 -7.27 -21.48
C LEU A 78 28.76 -8.43 -21.14
N PHE A 79 29.17 -9.68 -21.40
CA PHE A 79 28.36 -10.86 -21.08
C PHE A 79 28.15 -11.01 -19.57
N GLU A 80 29.17 -10.77 -18.76
CA GLU A 80 29.07 -10.78 -17.31
C GLU A 80 28.01 -9.78 -16.83
N LYS A 81 28.10 -8.51 -17.27
CA LYS A 81 27.16 -7.47 -16.83
C LYS A 81 25.73 -7.67 -17.35
N LEU A 82 25.55 -8.18 -18.57
CA LEU A 82 24.24 -8.56 -19.08
C LEU A 82 23.64 -9.75 -18.31
N GLY A 83 24.47 -10.72 -17.92
CA GLY A 83 24.07 -11.88 -17.12
C GLY A 83 23.66 -11.50 -15.70
N GLU A 84 24.47 -10.71 -15.00
CA GLU A 84 24.19 -10.20 -13.65
C GLU A 84 22.85 -9.46 -13.58
N CYS A 85 22.53 -8.69 -14.63
CA CYS A 85 21.35 -7.83 -14.67
C CYS A 85 20.13 -8.50 -15.33
N GLY A 86 20.27 -9.74 -15.83
CA GLY A 86 19.25 -10.42 -16.64
C GLY A 86 17.86 -10.45 -16.02
N SER A 87 17.78 -10.69 -14.70
CA SER A 87 16.51 -10.75 -13.95
C SER A 87 15.78 -9.41 -13.84
N SER A 88 16.49 -8.29 -14.02
CA SER A 88 15.95 -6.94 -13.87
C SER A 88 15.38 -6.34 -15.16
N PHE A 89 15.74 -6.93 -16.31
CA PHE A 89 15.31 -6.50 -17.63
C PHE A 89 13.88 -6.95 -17.96
N SER A 90 13.21 -6.16 -18.79
CA SER A 90 11.95 -6.51 -19.44
C SER A 90 12.14 -7.67 -20.44
N GLU A 91 11.04 -8.33 -20.79
CA GLU A 91 11.07 -9.46 -21.72
C GLU A 91 11.64 -9.06 -23.10
N ASP A 92 11.31 -7.86 -23.58
CA ASP A 92 11.78 -7.33 -24.86
C ASP A 92 13.30 -7.13 -24.86
N ILE A 93 13.85 -6.53 -23.79
CA ILE A 93 15.30 -6.37 -23.62
C ILE A 93 15.99 -7.73 -23.58
N ARG A 94 15.41 -8.71 -22.87
CA ARG A 94 15.98 -10.07 -22.81
C ARG A 94 16.00 -10.75 -24.18
N LYS A 95 14.95 -10.62 -24.98
CA LYS A 95 14.90 -11.17 -26.34
C LYS A 95 15.97 -10.54 -27.24
N LEU A 96 16.16 -9.23 -27.14
CA LEU A 96 17.22 -8.53 -27.89
C LEU A 96 18.63 -8.94 -27.44
N ILE A 97 18.85 -9.12 -26.14
CA ILE A 97 20.13 -9.62 -25.60
C ILE A 97 20.39 -11.06 -26.08
N GLN A 98 19.39 -11.93 -26.07
CA GLN A 98 19.52 -13.29 -26.62
C GLN A 98 19.83 -13.27 -28.12
N GLY A 99 19.18 -12.38 -28.88
CA GLY A 99 19.49 -12.15 -30.29
C GLY A 99 20.96 -11.72 -30.49
N PHE A 100 21.46 -10.83 -29.63
CA PHE A 100 22.86 -10.43 -29.62
C PHE A 100 23.82 -11.59 -29.30
N TYR A 101 23.50 -12.46 -28.34
CA TYR A 101 24.33 -13.63 -28.03
C TYR A 101 24.46 -14.60 -29.21
N LEU A 102 23.39 -14.77 -29.98
CA LEU A 102 23.38 -15.69 -31.13
C LEU A 102 24.04 -15.10 -32.38
N ARG A 103 23.85 -13.81 -32.65
CA ARG A 103 24.24 -13.19 -33.93
C ARG A 103 25.40 -12.20 -33.84
N ARG A 104 25.78 -11.78 -32.61
CA ARG A 104 26.75 -10.71 -32.33
C ARG A 104 26.49 -9.42 -33.11
N ASP A 105 25.21 -9.15 -33.37
CA ASP A 105 24.79 -8.00 -34.15
C ASP A 105 24.89 -6.70 -33.33
N ARG A 106 25.67 -5.75 -33.83
CA ARG A 106 25.89 -4.47 -33.15
C ARG A 106 24.64 -3.57 -33.17
N GLU A 107 23.75 -3.73 -34.15
CA GLU A 107 22.52 -2.95 -34.24
C GLU A 107 21.53 -3.36 -33.13
N SER A 108 21.40 -4.66 -32.88
CA SER A 108 20.67 -5.20 -31.73
C SER A 108 21.19 -4.63 -30.41
N LEU A 109 22.52 -4.52 -30.25
CA LEU A 109 23.13 -3.96 -29.04
C LEU A 109 22.89 -2.45 -28.89
N ALA A 110 22.91 -1.69 -29.99
CA ALA A 110 22.56 -0.27 -29.98
C ALA A 110 21.10 -0.05 -29.56
N THR A 111 20.20 -0.92 -30.00
CA THR A 111 18.78 -0.90 -29.58
C THR A 111 18.64 -1.18 -28.08
N VAL A 112 19.37 -2.17 -27.57
CA VAL A 112 19.42 -2.47 -26.12
C VAL A 112 19.94 -1.26 -25.33
N MET A 113 20.96 -0.55 -25.83
CA MET A 113 21.49 0.65 -25.17
C MET A 113 20.43 1.75 -25.03
N VAL A 114 19.66 2.02 -26.09
CA VAL A 114 18.58 3.03 -26.06
C VAL A 114 17.49 2.64 -25.06
N LEU A 115 17.08 1.35 -25.04
CA LEU A 115 16.08 0.86 -24.09
C LEU A 115 16.57 0.97 -22.63
N ILE A 116 17.84 0.64 -22.39
CA ILE A 116 18.46 0.78 -21.07
C ILE A 116 18.53 2.25 -20.63
N GLN A 117 18.92 3.18 -21.51
CA GLN A 117 18.94 4.61 -21.21
C GLN A 117 17.54 5.16 -20.88
N ALA A 118 16.51 4.69 -21.58
CA ALA A 118 15.12 5.02 -21.28
C ALA A 118 14.71 4.46 -19.90
N GLU A 119 15.09 3.23 -19.57
CA GLU A 119 14.85 2.63 -18.25
C GLU A 119 15.61 3.36 -17.14
N ILE A 120 16.88 3.72 -17.33
CA ILE A 120 17.68 4.52 -16.40
C ILE A 120 16.97 5.85 -16.12
N SER A 121 16.56 6.56 -17.16
CA SER A 121 15.84 7.84 -17.02
C SER A 121 14.52 7.69 -16.26
N ARG A 122 13.82 6.57 -16.46
CA ARG A 122 12.57 6.26 -15.75
C ARG A 122 12.82 5.91 -14.28
N VAL A 123 13.83 5.09 -14.00
CA VAL A 123 14.20 4.67 -12.64
C VAL A 123 14.78 5.84 -11.85
N ASP A 124 15.56 6.72 -12.47
CA ASP A 124 16.09 7.94 -11.85
C ASP A 124 14.96 8.93 -11.49
N LYS A 125 13.97 9.11 -12.37
CA LYS A 125 12.75 9.86 -12.03
C LYS A 125 12.02 9.26 -10.82
N GLN A 126 11.92 7.93 -10.74
CA GLN A 126 11.32 7.26 -9.57
C GLN A 126 12.14 7.48 -8.30
N ARG A 127 13.47 7.44 -8.38
CA ARG A 127 14.38 7.77 -7.27
C ARG A 127 14.16 9.20 -6.81
N ASN A 128 14.18 10.16 -7.73
CA ASN A 128 13.99 11.58 -7.43
C ASN A 128 12.61 11.85 -6.81
N MET A 129 11.56 11.10 -7.19
CA MET A 129 10.25 11.17 -6.54
C MET A 129 10.27 10.62 -5.10
N LEU A 130 11.06 9.57 -4.84
CA LEU A 130 11.22 9.01 -3.49
C LEU A 130 12.05 9.94 -2.58
N ASP A 131 13.15 10.50 -3.09
CA ASP A 131 14.00 11.47 -2.37
C ASP A 131 13.26 12.80 -2.14
N SER A 132 12.54 13.33 -3.15
CA SER A 132 11.81 14.61 -3.00
C SER A 132 10.61 14.53 -2.05
N ARG A 133 10.02 13.34 -1.85
CA ARG A 133 9.03 13.11 -0.77
C ARG A 133 9.65 13.28 0.62
N GLU A 134 10.96 13.15 0.78
CA GLU A 134 11.63 13.49 2.05
C GLU A 134 11.87 15.00 2.18
N VAL A 135 12.18 15.70 1.08
CA VAL A 135 12.73 17.07 1.09
C VAL A 135 11.70 18.20 0.89
N THR A 136 10.51 17.92 0.35
CA THR A 136 9.47 18.96 0.17
C THR A 136 8.84 19.35 1.52
N GLY A 137 9.46 20.33 2.17
CA GLY A 137 9.10 20.88 3.48
C GLY A 137 7.88 21.80 3.44
N ASP A 138 6.75 21.33 2.93
CA ASP A 138 5.47 22.00 3.18
C ASP A 138 4.99 21.66 4.59
N ALA A 139 4.57 22.68 5.35
CA ALA A 139 4.08 22.50 6.72
C ALA A 139 2.93 21.48 6.79
N PHE A 140 2.09 21.42 5.75
CA PHE A 140 1.05 20.41 5.59
C PHE A 140 1.61 18.99 5.44
N ASP A 141 2.68 18.82 4.66
CA ASP A 141 3.29 17.51 4.43
C ASP A 141 3.99 16.98 5.70
N SER A 142 4.55 17.89 6.50
CA SER A 142 5.09 17.57 7.83
C SER A 142 4.00 17.11 8.80
N VAL A 143 2.82 17.75 8.79
CA VAL A 143 1.67 17.32 9.59
C VAL A 143 1.16 15.96 9.13
N PHE A 144 1.01 15.74 7.81
CA PHE A 144 0.62 14.44 7.27
C PHE A 144 1.64 13.33 7.56
N LYS A 145 2.94 13.62 7.59
CA LYS A 145 3.99 12.69 8.01
C LYS A 145 3.80 12.21 9.47
N ILE A 146 3.35 13.08 10.36
CA ILE A 146 3.03 12.73 11.76
C ILE A 146 1.74 11.90 11.84
N PHE A 147 0.73 12.19 11.02
CA PHE A 147 -0.52 11.42 10.99
C PHE A 147 -0.41 10.07 10.28
N ASN A 148 0.56 9.91 9.38
CA ASN A 148 0.75 8.69 8.61
C ASN A 148 0.97 7.41 9.43
N PRO A 149 1.75 7.39 10.52
CA PRO A 149 1.85 6.24 11.43
C PRO A 149 0.65 6.11 12.38
N LEU A 150 -0.19 7.15 12.55
CA LEU A 150 -1.43 7.07 13.35
C LEU A 150 -2.56 6.33 12.63
N LYS A 151 -2.55 6.27 11.29
CA LYS A 151 -3.57 5.57 10.50
C LYS A 151 -3.79 4.11 10.93
N PRO A 152 -2.77 3.22 10.96
CA PRO A 152 -2.98 1.83 11.39
C PRO A 152 -3.44 1.74 12.85
N ILE A 153 -3.00 2.67 13.70
CA ILE A 153 -3.42 2.75 15.09
C ILE A 153 -4.92 3.04 15.17
N LEU A 154 -5.41 4.02 14.40
CA LEU A 154 -6.84 4.35 14.33
C LEU A 154 -7.70 3.16 13.88
N ILE A 155 -7.21 2.31 12.95
CA ILE A 155 -7.92 1.08 12.57
C ILE A 155 -7.99 0.11 13.74
N ILE A 156 -6.86 -0.14 14.40
CA ILE A 156 -6.80 -1.07 15.52
C ILE A 156 -7.78 -0.63 16.61
N PHE A 157 -7.81 0.67 16.92
CA PHE A 157 -8.80 1.23 17.83
C PHE A 157 -10.23 1.09 17.32
N ALA A 158 -10.51 1.40 16.04
CA ALA A 158 -11.84 1.27 15.47
C ALA A 158 -12.36 -0.19 15.54
N ILE A 159 -11.51 -1.17 15.21
CA ILE A 159 -11.84 -2.60 15.33
C ILE A 159 -12.05 -2.96 16.80
N PHE A 160 -11.15 -2.54 17.68
CA PHE A 160 -11.24 -2.81 19.12
C PHE A 160 -12.54 -2.26 19.73
N PHE A 161 -12.91 -1.01 19.42
CA PHE A 161 -14.18 -0.43 19.87
C PHE A 161 -15.39 -1.14 19.28
N THR A 162 -15.33 -1.57 18.02
CA THR A 162 -16.40 -2.35 17.38
C THR A 162 -16.59 -3.71 18.06
N VAL A 163 -15.49 -4.37 18.44
CA VAL A 163 -15.51 -5.63 19.18
C VAL A 163 -16.05 -5.43 20.60
N LEU A 164 -15.60 -4.40 21.32
CA LEU A 164 -16.11 -4.09 22.66
C LEU A 164 -17.62 -3.80 22.62
N TRP A 165 -18.06 -2.97 21.67
CA TRP A 165 -19.46 -2.67 21.44
C TRP A 165 -20.28 -3.95 21.21
N PHE A 166 -19.80 -4.83 20.34
CA PHE A 166 -20.43 -6.13 20.07
C PHE A 166 -20.54 -7.00 21.33
N VAL A 167 -19.44 -7.15 22.07
CA VAL A 167 -19.41 -7.96 23.30
C VAL A 167 -20.37 -7.40 24.35
N SER A 168 -20.40 -6.08 24.55
CA SER A 168 -21.31 -5.44 25.50
C SER A 168 -22.78 -5.71 25.16
N LEU A 169 -23.16 -5.60 23.89
CA LEU A 169 -24.53 -5.89 23.47
C LEU A 169 -24.86 -7.40 23.51
N ALA A 170 -23.91 -8.26 23.13
CA ALA A 170 -24.11 -9.70 23.12
C ALA A 170 -24.35 -10.29 24.52
N ILE A 171 -23.80 -9.67 25.58
CA ILE A 171 -24.01 -10.08 26.97
C ILE A 171 -25.41 -9.71 27.47
N LEU A 172 -25.97 -8.59 26.98
CA LEU A 172 -27.29 -8.09 27.41
C LEU A 172 -28.44 -8.84 26.74
N GLU A 173 -28.18 -9.44 25.58
CA GLU A 173 -29.23 -10.03 24.76
C GLU A 173 -29.49 -11.50 25.11
N ASN A 174 -30.73 -11.82 25.45
CA ASN A 174 -31.13 -13.18 25.87
C ASN A 174 -31.79 -13.98 24.74
N ASN A 175 -32.27 -13.33 23.68
CA ASN A 175 -32.94 -13.99 22.57
C ASN A 175 -31.95 -14.43 21.48
N ILE A 176 -32.11 -15.67 20.98
CA ILE A 176 -31.24 -16.28 19.98
C ILE A 176 -31.33 -15.55 18.63
N TRP A 177 -32.53 -15.17 18.19
CA TRP A 177 -32.72 -14.45 16.92
C TRP A 177 -32.05 -13.09 16.94
N ASP A 178 -32.17 -12.42 18.08
CA ASP A 178 -31.60 -11.12 18.35
C ASP A 178 -30.07 -11.19 18.34
N ARG A 179 -29.47 -12.25 18.90
CA ARG A 179 -28.03 -12.52 18.77
C ARG A 179 -27.58 -12.72 17.31
N VAL A 180 -28.39 -13.35 16.46
CA VAL A 180 -28.07 -13.53 15.03
C VAL A 180 -28.08 -12.19 14.28
N TYR A 181 -29.08 -11.34 14.52
CA TYR A 181 -29.11 -9.98 13.95
C TYR A 181 -27.93 -9.13 14.44
N LEU A 182 -27.51 -9.32 15.68
CA LEU A 182 -26.37 -8.64 16.28
C LEU A 182 -25.02 -9.13 15.69
N GLY A 183 -24.88 -10.44 15.48
CA GLY A 183 -23.71 -11.02 14.80
C GLY A 183 -23.57 -10.53 13.36
N THR A 184 -24.66 -10.52 12.61
CA THR A 184 -24.67 -9.98 11.23
C THR A 184 -24.39 -8.47 11.20
N SER A 185 -24.90 -7.73 12.19
CA SER A 185 -24.58 -6.31 12.39
C SER A 185 -23.08 -6.08 12.60
N PHE A 186 -22.45 -6.89 13.45
CA PHE A 186 -21.00 -6.80 13.71
C PHE A 186 -20.16 -7.05 12.46
N ILE A 187 -20.49 -8.08 11.68
CA ILE A 187 -19.78 -8.38 10.43
C ILE A 187 -19.93 -7.22 9.45
N THR A 188 -21.14 -6.68 9.30
CA THR A 188 -21.46 -5.58 8.36
C THR A 188 -20.71 -4.30 8.70
N VAL A 189 -20.68 -3.91 9.97
CA VAL A 189 -19.96 -2.73 10.46
C VAL A 189 -18.45 -2.93 10.31
N SER A 190 -17.93 -4.10 10.69
CA SER A 190 -16.50 -4.42 10.55
C SER A 190 -16.04 -4.36 9.10
N LEU A 191 -16.80 -4.96 8.18
CA LEU A 191 -16.52 -4.89 6.74
C LEU A 191 -16.51 -3.44 6.23
N SER A 192 -17.45 -2.61 6.68
CA SER A 192 -17.49 -1.20 6.25
C SER A 192 -16.30 -0.40 6.74
N ILE A 193 -15.88 -0.59 8.00
CA ILE A 193 -14.68 0.04 8.55
C ILE A 193 -13.46 -0.37 7.71
N MET A 194 -13.34 -1.66 7.36
CA MET A 194 -12.28 -2.14 6.48
C MET A 194 -12.33 -1.50 5.09
N PHE A 195 -13.52 -1.35 4.48
CA PHE A 195 -13.67 -0.72 3.16
C PHE A 195 -13.35 0.78 3.20
N ILE A 196 -13.85 1.51 4.20
CA ILE A 196 -13.52 2.93 4.43
C ILE A 196 -12.01 3.08 4.53
N PHE A 197 -11.35 2.20 5.29
CA PHE A 197 -9.91 2.25 5.45
C PHE A 197 -9.18 1.94 4.15
N ALA A 198 -9.53 0.85 3.46
CA ALA A 198 -8.91 0.47 2.20
C ALA A 198 -9.03 1.58 1.14
N ILE A 199 -10.22 2.18 1.02
CA ILE A 199 -10.47 3.31 0.12
C ILE A 199 -9.65 4.53 0.55
N SER A 200 -9.58 4.83 1.85
CA SER A 200 -8.79 5.96 2.36
C SER A 200 -7.29 5.80 2.10
N VAL A 201 -6.74 4.59 2.23
CA VAL A 201 -5.33 4.32 1.91
C VAL A 201 -5.05 4.56 0.44
N VAL A 202 -5.83 3.94 -0.44
CA VAL A 202 -5.66 4.09 -1.90
C VAL A 202 -5.88 5.54 -2.33
N TRP A 203 -6.76 6.29 -1.64
CA TRP A 203 -7.03 7.68 -1.95
C TRP A 203 -5.85 8.57 -1.59
N MET A 204 -5.27 8.37 -0.40
CA MET A 204 -4.12 9.14 0.07
C MET A 204 -2.83 8.82 -0.68
N GLU A 205 -2.71 7.63 -1.28
CA GLU A 205 -1.58 7.29 -2.15
C GLU A 205 -1.71 7.90 -3.55
N GLY A 206 -2.85 8.54 -3.87
CA GLY A 206 -3.10 9.20 -5.16
C GLY A 206 -3.38 8.22 -6.31
N GLU A 207 -3.44 6.92 -6.03
CA GLU A 207 -3.68 5.86 -7.01
C GLU A 207 -5.16 5.64 -7.32
N LEU A 208 -6.04 6.35 -6.62
CA LEU A 208 -7.49 6.24 -6.78
C LEU A 208 -7.96 6.99 -8.03
N VAL A 209 -7.71 6.38 -9.18
CA VAL A 209 -8.24 6.88 -10.46
C VAL A 209 -9.75 6.62 -10.47
N ILE A 210 -10.54 7.67 -10.25
CA ILE A 210 -12.01 7.64 -10.40
C ILE A 210 -12.30 7.48 -11.91
N ARG A 211 -12.27 6.24 -12.41
CA ARG A 211 -12.41 5.95 -13.85
C ARG A 211 -13.86 5.80 -14.31
N GLU A 212 -14.78 5.37 -13.45
CA GLU A 212 -16.18 5.06 -13.84
C GLU A 212 -17.17 5.45 -12.74
N LYS A 213 -18.26 6.16 -13.10
CA LYS A 213 -19.35 6.54 -12.17
C LYS A 213 -19.93 5.34 -11.40
N TRP A 214 -20.02 4.18 -12.05
CA TRP A 214 -20.53 2.94 -11.47
C TRP A 214 -19.60 2.33 -10.41
N ASP A 215 -18.30 2.50 -10.55
CA ASP A 215 -17.31 2.01 -9.57
C ASP A 215 -17.38 2.83 -8.28
N THR A 216 -17.57 4.15 -8.39
CA THR A 216 -17.81 5.02 -7.23
C THR A 216 -19.11 4.67 -6.52
N PHE A 217 -20.19 4.39 -7.26
CA PHE A 217 -21.47 4.00 -6.65
C PHE A 217 -21.36 2.69 -5.88
N LEU A 218 -20.69 1.66 -6.44
CA LEU A 218 -20.47 0.38 -5.75
C LEU A 218 -19.64 0.55 -4.47
N LYS A 219 -18.55 1.33 -4.52
CA LYS A 219 -17.73 1.63 -3.35
C LYS A 219 -18.53 2.36 -2.26
N LEU A 220 -19.35 3.32 -2.67
CA LEU A 220 -20.21 4.08 -1.77
C LEU A 220 -21.29 3.19 -1.13
N SER A 221 -21.88 2.26 -1.88
CA SER A 221 -22.89 1.34 -1.35
C SER A 221 -22.30 0.41 -0.29
N MET A 222 -21.04 -0.03 -0.44
CA MET A 222 -20.36 -0.85 0.57
C MET A 222 -20.11 -0.09 1.87
N ILE A 223 -19.70 1.18 1.77
CA ILE A 223 -19.43 2.05 2.92
C ILE A 223 -20.72 2.43 3.66
N LEU A 224 -21.76 2.81 2.91
CA LEU A 224 -23.01 3.32 3.48
C LEU A 224 -23.99 2.22 3.87
N SER A 225 -23.73 0.96 3.51
CA SER A 225 -24.60 -0.17 3.83
C SER A 225 -25.01 -0.26 5.30
N PRO A 226 -24.11 -0.05 6.30
CA PRO A 226 -24.50 -0.13 7.71
C PRO A 226 -25.54 0.91 8.13
N LEU A 227 -25.70 2.01 7.38
CA LEU A 227 -26.71 3.02 7.69
C LEU A 227 -28.13 2.48 7.59
N ILE A 228 -28.35 1.43 6.79
CA ILE A 228 -29.64 0.73 6.69
C ILE A 228 -30.03 0.14 8.05
N MET A 229 -29.05 -0.24 8.88
CA MET A 229 -29.28 -0.78 10.22
C MET A 229 -29.77 0.27 11.22
N LEU A 230 -29.64 1.57 10.91
CA LEU A 230 -30.19 2.64 11.75
C LEU A 230 -31.72 2.71 11.68
N LEU A 231 -32.33 2.18 10.62
CA LEU A 231 -33.79 2.13 10.45
C LEU A 231 -34.41 1.01 11.28
N ASP A 232 -33.85 -0.19 11.15
CA ASP A 232 -34.17 -1.35 11.97
C ASP A 232 -32.94 -2.29 11.94
N TRP A 233 -32.46 -2.67 13.11
CA TRP A 233 -31.33 -3.56 13.29
C TRP A 233 -31.56 -4.96 12.67
N LYS A 234 -32.82 -5.39 12.47
CA LYS A 234 -33.17 -6.62 11.73
C LYS A 234 -32.79 -6.56 10.25
N LEU A 235 -32.60 -5.36 9.70
CA LEU A 235 -32.14 -5.15 8.32
C LEU A 235 -30.63 -5.38 8.15
N SER A 236 -29.92 -5.77 9.22
CA SER A 236 -28.50 -6.13 9.17
C SER A 236 -28.18 -7.22 8.13
N ILE A 237 -29.08 -8.19 7.95
CA ILE A 237 -28.93 -9.26 6.95
C ILE A 237 -28.96 -8.70 5.52
N LEU A 238 -29.91 -7.78 5.25
CA LEU A 238 -30.01 -7.11 3.95
C LEU A 238 -28.81 -6.22 3.68
N SER A 239 -28.31 -5.53 4.71
CA SER A 239 -27.09 -4.74 4.62
C SER A 239 -25.86 -5.60 4.30
N LEU A 240 -25.71 -6.75 4.97
CA LEU A 240 -24.62 -7.68 4.69
C LEU A 240 -24.71 -8.24 3.26
N LEU A 241 -25.91 -8.62 2.80
CA LEU A 241 -26.13 -9.10 1.44
C LEU A 241 -25.76 -8.03 0.40
N ALA A 242 -26.14 -6.77 0.62
CA ALA A 242 -25.77 -5.67 -0.26
C ALA A 242 -24.24 -5.52 -0.37
N GLN A 243 -23.51 -5.62 0.75
CA GLN A 243 -22.05 -5.60 0.76
C GLN A 243 -21.44 -6.79 0.01
N ILE A 244 -21.93 -8.00 0.23
CA ILE A 244 -21.42 -9.20 -0.44
C ILE A 244 -21.60 -9.10 -1.95
N VAL A 245 -22.81 -8.72 -2.41
CA VAL A 245 -23.10 -8.57 -3.84
C VAL A 245 -22.20 -7.49 -4.47
N ALA A 246 -22.08 -6.32 -3.84
CA ALA A 246 -21.20 -5.26 -4.32
C ALA A 246 -19.73 -5.72 -4.41
N GLY A 247 -19.26 -6.49 -3.41
CA GLY A 247 -17.91 -7.02 -3.36
C GLY A 247 -17.62 -8.02 -4.48
N ILE A 248 -18.56 -8.92 -4.77
CA ILE A 248 -18.44 -9.88 -5.87
C ILE A 248 -18.35 -9.16 -7.22
N ILE A 249 -19.15 -8.11 -7.43
CA ILE A 249 -19.13 -7.32 -8.68
C ILE A 249 -17.78 -6.63 -8.86
N ILE A 250 -17.24 -6.02 -7.81
CA ILE A 250 -15.92 -5.38 -7.83
C ILE A 250 -14.82 -6.42 -8.11
N GLY A 251 -14.86 -7.57 -7.44
CA GLY A 251 -13.89 -8.67 -7.65
C GLY A 251 -13.88 -9.19 -9.08
N LYS A 252 -15.06 -9.37 -9.70
CA LYS A 252 -15.17 -9.75 -11.13
C LYS A 252 -14.57 -8.70 -12.06
N LYS A 253 -14.83 -7.41 -11.81
CA LYS A 253 -14.24 -6.32 -12.61
C LYS A 253 -12.71 -6.30 -12.51
N LEU A 254 -12.15 -6.46 -11.30
CA LEU A 254 -10.71 -6.54 -11.07
C LEU A 254 -10.06 -7.70 -11.83
N LYS A 255 -10.67 -8.89 -11.78
CA LYS A 255 -10.16 -10.07 -12.51
C LYS A 255 -10.13 -9.84 -14.03
N SER A 256 -11.13 -9.17 -14.60
CA SER A 256 -11.13 -8.85 -16.03
C SER A 256 -10.02 -7.87 -16.44
N ARG A 257 -9.59 -6.99 -15.52
CA ARG A 257 -8.53 -5.99 -15.79
C ARG A 257 -7.13 -6.60 -15.75
N ILE A 258 -6.92 -7.65 -14.96
CA ILE A 258 -5.63 -8.37 -14.88
C ILE A 258 -5.35 -9.17 -16.16
N VAL A 259 -6.39 -9.53 -16.93
CA VAL A 259 -6.26 -10.30 -18.18
C VAL A 259 -5.98 -9.41 -19.40
N VAL A 260 -6.04 -8.09 -19.26
CA VAL A 260 -5.87 -7.11 -20.38
C VAL A 260 -4.55 -6.33 -20.27
N ILE A 261 -3.60 -6.79 -19.45
CA ILE A 261 -2.22 -6.25 -19.41
C ILE A 261 -1.26 -7.35 -19.85
#